data_AF-A0A7R8VNH4-F1
#
_entry.id   AF-A0A7R8VNH4-F1
#
_cell.length_a   1.000
_cell.length_b   1.000
_cell.length_c   1.000
_cell.angle_alpha   90.00
_cell.angle_beta   90.00
_cell.angle_gamma   90.00
#
_symmetry.space_group_name_H-M   'P 1'
#
loop_
_entity.id
_entity.type
_entity.pdbx_description
1 polymer ?
#
loop_
_entity_poly.entity_id
_entity_poly.type
_entity_poly.pdbx_seq_one_letter_code
_entity_poly.pdbx_strand_id
1 'polypeptide(L)'
;MCDTHALLVAVGIPKMQVPPAEPFVLPALQIDRDLDSLKIKAHLENIQAFGGSAFVVDKLSVDPHKLTLAMTVTVPSLYVVTDYDVNGRLLLVPLRGKGVFKGNFTNTKVDVKGSGKLITKNGVQFVQLEKIQSKLKVGGMAFKFENKDKTNALITTTASNFINENQRQVLDIVTPIVQETIDEVITQFGDRILGSIPYSEILPE
;
A
#
# COMPACT_ATOMS: atom_id res chain seq x y z
N MET A 1 15.34 -22.54 -6.26
CA MET A 1 15.13 -22.42 -4.79
C MET A 1 14.59 -21.02 -4.42
N CYS A 2 13.64 -20.45 -5.19
CA CYS A 2 13.06 -19.11 -4.91
C CYS A 2 11.61 -19.14 -4.39
N ASP A 3 10.93 -20.29 -4.40
CA ASP A 3 9.48 -20.33 -4.17
C ASP A 3 9.06 -20.37 -2.70
N THR A 4 10.00 -20.61 -1.77
CA THR A 4 9.66 -20.82 -0.35
C THR A 4 9.32 -19.53 0.39
N HIS A 5 9.85 -18.37 -0.05
CA HIS A 5 9.66 -17.10 0.67
C HIS A 5 8.32 -16.42 0.34
N ALA A 6 7.84 -16.52 -0.91
CA ALA A 6 6.52 -15.98 -1.30
C ALA A 6 5.37 -16.75 -0.61
N LEU A 7 5.53 -18.07 -0.44
CA LEU A 7 4.54 -18.94 0.20
C LEU A 7 4.33 -18.62 1.69
N LEU A 8 5.40 -18.21 2.40
CA LEU A 8 5.34 -17.85 3.83
C LEU A 8 4.58 -16.53 4.08
N VAL A 9 4.67 -15.59 3.14
CA VAL A 9 3.93 -14.32 3.21
C VAL A 9 2.46 -14.53 2.85
N ALA A 10 2.16 -15.36 1.84
CA ALA A 10 0.79 -15.67 1.42
C ALA A 10 -0.08 -16.27 2.55
N VAL A 11 0.47 -17.20 3.34
CA VAL A 11 -0.25 -17.91 4.41
C VAL A 11 -0.23 -17.13 5.75
N GLY A 12 0.64 -16.12 5.86
CA GLY A 12 0.98 -15.47 7.12
C GLY A 12 2.00 -16.27 7.94
N ILE A 13 2.62 -15.61 8.92
CA ILE A 13 3.57 -16.24 9.84
C ILE A 13 2.96 -16.17 11.25
N PRO A 14 2.15 -17.18 11.66
CA PRO A 14 1.39 -17.12 12.92
C PRO A 14 2.28 -16.94 14.16
N LYS A 15 3.48 -17.54 14.17
CA LYS A 15 4.45 -17.39 15.26
C LYS A 15 4.93 -15.94 15.46
N MET A 16 4.91 -15.13 14.40
CA MET A 16 5.26 -13.71 14.42
C MET A 16 4.03 -12.81 14.33
N GLN A 17 2.83 -13.39 14.45
CA GLN A 17 1.54 -12.72 14.33
C GLN A 17 1.36 -11.90 13.03
N VAL A 18 1.99 -12.34 11.94
CA VAL A 18 1.81 -11.74 10.62
C VAL A 18 0.53 -12.33 10.01
N PRO A 19 -0.53 -11.53 9.75
CA PRO A 19 -1.77 -12.02 9.15
C PRO A 19 -1.54 -12.54 7.72
N PRO A 20 -2.48 -13.31 7.14
CA PRO A 20 -2.43 -13.70 5.75
C PRO A 20 -2.24 -12.48 4.85
N ALA A 21 -1.30 -12.53 3.91
CA ALA A 21 -1.07 -11.43 2.98
C ALA A 21 -2.00 -11.45 1.76
N GLU A 22 -2.91 -12.43 1.67
CA GLU A 22 -3.72 -12.72 0.49
C GLU A 22 -5.16 -13.14 0.87
N PRO A 23 -6.20 -12.34 0.57
CA PRO A 23 -6.07 -10.93 0.23
C PRO A 23 -5.49 -10.13 1.41
N PHE A 24 -4.73 -9.09 1.10
CA PHE A 24 -4.46 -8.04 2.07
C PHE A 24 -5.76 -7.26 2.32
N VAL A 25 -6.18 -7.21 3.58
CA VAL A 25 -7.43 -6.54 3.97
C VAL A 25 -7.13 -5.34 4.85
N LEU A 26 -7.63 -4.18 4.46
CA LEU A 26 -7.64 -2.97 5.28
C LEU A 26 -9.11 -2.57 5.55
N PRO A 27 -9.57 -2.56 6.82
CA PRO A 27 -10.99 -2.35 7.13
C PRO A 27 -11.53 -1.02 6.62
N ALA A 28 -10.77 0.06 6.84
CA ALA A 28 -11.13 1.38 6.38
C ALA A 28 -9.90 2.28 6.20
N LEU A 29 -10.01 3.26 5.32
CA LEU A 29 -9.05 4.34 5.13
C LEU A 29 -9.80 5.66 4.94
N GLN A 30 -9.41 6.68 5.71
CA GLN A 30 -9.89 8.04 5.54
C GLN A 30 -8.82 8.87 4.84
N ILE A 31 -9.22 9.54 3.76
CA ILE A 31 -8.35 10.45 3.01
C ILE A 31 -8.99 11.83 3.10
N ASP A 32 -8.28 12.77 3.72
CA ASP A 32 -8.58 14.20 3.65
C ASP A 32 -7.33 14.90 3.09
N ARG A 33 -7.45 15.46 1.89
CA ARG A 33 -6.35 16.16 1.21
C ARG A 33 -6.88 17.46 0.62
N ASP A 34 -6.09 18.52 0.79
CA ASP A 34 -6.33 19.82 0.19
C ASP A 34 -5.06 20.24 -0.57
N LEU A 35 -4.93 19.75 -1.80
CA LEU A 35 -3.86 20.05 -2.73
C LEU A 35 -4.43 20.84 -3.92
N ASP A 36 -3.57 21.59 -4.61
CA ASP A 36 -3.98 22.38 -5.79
C ASP A 36 -4.66 21.52 -6.86
N SER A 37 -4.11 20.33 -7.11
CA SER A 37 -4.60 19.38 -8.11
C SER A 37 -5.64 18.40 -7.59
N LEU A 38 -5.83 18.30 -6.26
CA LEU A 38 -6.75 17.34 -5.64
C LEU A 38 -7.23 17.86 -4.29
N LYS A 39 -8.53 18.16 -4.21
CA LYS A 39 -9.22 18.37 -2.94
C LYS A 39 -10.18 17.22 -2.74
N ILE A 40 -9.98 16.37 -1.75
CA ILE A 40 -10.79 15.16 -1.60
C ILE A 40 -11.00 14.83 -0.13
N LYS A 41 -12.25 14.48 0.18
CA LYS A 41 -12.63 13.72 1.37
C LYS A 41 -13.16 12.38 0.88
N ALA A 42 -12.43 11.31 1.16
CA ALA A 42 -12.80 9.96 0.80
C ALA A 42 -12.83 9.06 2.03
N HIS A 43 -13.87 8.25 2.11
CA HIS A 43 -13.94 7.11 2.99
C HIS A 43 -13.90 5.84 2.14
N LEU A 44 -12.87 5.04 2.34
CA LEU A 44 -12.73 3.74 1.70
C LEU A 44 -12.99 2.67 2.76
N GLU A 45 -13.80 1.67 2.44
CA GLU A 45 -14.13 0.56 3.32
C GLU A 45 -13.96 -0.77 2.59
N ASN A 46 -13.73 -1.84 3.36
CA ASN A 46 -13.63 -3.21 2.83
C ASN A 46 -12.56 -3.34 1.73
N ILE A 47 -11.42 -2.66 1.92
CA ILE A 47 -10.32 -2.67 0.96
C ILE A 47 -9.71 -4.07 0.96
N GLN A 48 -9.74 -4.71 -0.21
CA GLN A 48 -9.18 -6.03 -0.43
C GLN A 48 -8.22 -5.97 -1.61
N ALA A 49 -6.98 -6.38 -1.40
CA ALA A 49 -5.97 -6.47 -2.43
C ALA A 49 -5.52 -7.92 -2.64
N PHE A 50 -5.58 -8.39 -3.88
CA PHE A 50 -5.27 -9.74 -4.32
C PHE A 50 -4.08 -9.72 -5.29
N GLY A 51 -3.27 -10.76 -5.30
CA GLY A 51 -2.06 -10.94 -6.11
C GLY A 51 -0.80 -10.38 -5.46
N GLY A 52 -0.93 -9.70 -4.31
CA GLY A 52 0.18 -9.10 -3.59
C GLY A 52 1.21 -10.13 -3.11
N SER A 53 0.80 -11.36 -2.79
CA SER A 53 1.72 -12.42 -2.35
C SER A 53 2.62 -12.98 -3.45
N ALA A 54 2.28 -12.76 -4.73
CA ALA A 54 3.10 -13.16 -5.88
C ALA A 54 4.25 -12.18 -6.19
N PHE A 55 4.62 -11.35 -5.22
CA PHE A 55 5.70 -10.38 -5.37
C PHE A 55 7.06 -11.05 -5.59
N VAL A 56 7.94 -10.33 -6.27
CA VAL A 56 9.34 -10.70 -6.50
C VAL A 56 10.23 -9.65 -5.87
N VAL A 57 11.17 -10.09 -5.03
CA VAL A 57 12.22 -9.21 -4.51
C VAL A 57 13.31 -9.09 -5.58
N ASP A 58 13.37 -7.93 -6.23
CA ASP A 58 14.36 -7.65 -7.27
C ASP A 58 15.73 -7.34 -6.66
N LYS A 59 15.73 -6.62 -5.54
CA LYS A 59 16.95 -6.18 -4.82
C LYS A 59 16.68 -6.13 -3.33
N LEU A 60 17.65 -6.55 -2.53
CA LEU A 60 17.63 -6.42 -1.08
C LEU A 60 19.02 -6.03 -0.60
N SER A 61 19.09 -5.01 0.23
CA SER A 61 20.28 -4.56 0.93
C SER A 61 19.90 -4.24 2.37
N VAL A 62 20.56 -4.91 3.31
CA VAL A 62 20.33 -4.73 4.75
C VAL A 62 21.69 -4.47 5.39
N ASP A 63 21.76 -3.44 6.22
CA ASP A 63 22.89 -3.20 7.12
C ASP A 63 22.37 -3.29 8.56
N PRO A 64 22.51 -4.45 9.23
CA PRO A 64 22.05 -4.65 10.59
C PRO A 64 22.75 -3.74 11.59
N HIS A 65 24.03 -3.39 11.37
CA HIS A 65 24.77 -2.51 12.27
C HIS A 65 24.28 -1.06 12.20
N LYS A 66 23.94 -0.59 10.99
CA LYS A 66 23.34 0.75 10.79
C LYS A 66 21.82 0.76 10.93
N LEU A 67 21.19 -0.41 11.11
CA LEU A 67 19.74 -0.59 11.12
C LEU A 67 19.06 0.02 9.88
N THR A 68 19.65 -0.20 8.70
CA THR A 68 19.10 0.30 7.44
C THR A 68 18.70 -0.82 6.49
N LEU A 69 17.65 -0.55 5.71
CA LEU A 69 17.08 -1.44 4.71
C LEU A 69 16.88 -0.67 3.40
N ALA A 70 17.24 -1.29 2.28
CA ALA A 70 16.78 -0.88 0.97
C ALA A 70 16.32 -2.12 0.20
N MET A 71 15.12 -2.07 -0.36
CA MET A 71 14.53 -3.19 -1.08
C MET A 71 13.81 -2.68 -2.33
N THR A 72 13.89 -3.44 -3.42
CA THR A 72 13.03 -3.25 -4.59
C THR A 72 12.16 -4.49 -4.74
N VAL A 73 10.86 -4.28 -4.82
CA VAL A 73 9.87 -5.34 -5.01
C VAL A 73 9.08 -5.08 -6.29
N THR A 74 8.77 -6.13 -7.03
CA THR A 74 7.83 -6.10 -8.17
C THR A 74 6.63 -6.98 -7.88
N VAL A 75 5.43 -6.44 -8.00
CA VAL A 75 4.16 -7.17 -7.94
C VAL A 75 3.65 -7.36 -9.38
N PRO A 76 3.62 -8.60 -9.92
CA PRO A 76 3.25 -8.84 -11.32
C PRO A 76 1.80 -8.45 -11.64
N SER A 77 0.87 -8.78 -10.74
CA SER A 77 -0.55 -8.45 -10.85
C SER A 77 -1.11 -8.17 -9.48
N LEU A 78 -1.82 -7.04 -9.35
CA LEU A 78 -2.52 -6.63 -8.15
C LEU A 78 -3.95 -6.24 -8.53
N TYR A 79 -4.93 -6.91 -7.93
CA TYR A 79 -6.34 -6.56 -8.06
C TYR A 79 -6.83 -5.97 -6.74
N VAL A 80 -7.45 -4.80 -6.79
CA VAL A 80 -7.97 -4.10 -5.62
C VAL A 80 -9.46 -3.91 -5.76
N VAL A 81 -10.20 -4.22 -4.71
CA VAL A 81 -11.63 -3.91 -4.57
C VAL A 81 -11.84 -3.15 -3.28
N THR A 82 -12.62 -2.07 -3.33
CA THR A 82 -13.01 -1.31 -2.13
C THR A 82 -14.37 -0.67 -2.36
N ASP A 83 -15.14 -0.51 -1.29
CA ASP A 83 -16.24 0.43 -1.27
C ASP A 83 -15.65 1.85 -1.13
N TYR A 84 -16.25 2.83 -1.82
CA TYR A 84 -15.84 4.24 -1.73
C TYR A 84 -17.04 5.12 -1.43
N ASP A 85 -16.80 6.18 -0.65
CA ASP A 85 -17.63 7.36 -0.50
C ASP A 85 -16.73 8.59 -0.67
N VAL A 86 -16.92 9.32 -1.76
CA VAL A 86 -16.00 10.39 -2.17
C VAL A 86 -16.76 11.69 -2.38
N ASN A 87 -16.18 12.76 -1.87
CA ASN A 87 -16.61 14.13 -2.12
C ASN A 87 -15.38 15.04 -2.31
N GLY A 88 -15.33 15.80 -3.41
CA GLY A 88 -14.22 16.68 -3.70
C GLY A 88 -14.14 17.09 -5.17
N ARG A 89 -12.91 17.33 -5.61
CA ARG A 89 -12.55 17.61 -7.01
C ARG A 89 -11.13 17.11 -7.31
N LEU A 90 -10.96 16.64 -8.54
CA LEU A 90 -9.66 16.34 -9.13
C LEU A 90 -9.46 17.32 -10.28
N LEU A 91 -8.47 18.20 -10.14
CA LEU A 91 -8.30 19.38 -11.00
C LEU A 91 -9.60 20.21 -11.02
N LEU A 92 -10.25 20.31 -12.19
CA LEU A 92 -11.53 21.00 -12.38
C LEU A 92 -12.74 20.04 -12.35
N VAL A 93 -12.50 18.73 -12.24
CA VAL A 93 -13.55 17.71 -12.32
C VAL A 93 -14.13 17.44 -10.93
N PRO A 94 -15.42 17.68 -10.70
CA PRO A 94 -16.05 17.37 -9.43
C PRO A 94 -16.08 15.86 -9.21
N LEU A 95 -15.70 15.44 -8.00
CA LEU A 95 -15.77 14.06 -7.55
C LEU A 95 -16.89 13.95 -6.53
N ARG A 96 -17.95 13.21 -6.86
CA ARG A 96 -19.02 12.90 -5.91
C ARG A 96 -19.65 11.56 -6.23
N GLY A 97 -19.74 10.69 -5.25
CA GLY A 97 -20.44 9.42 -5.40
C GLY A 97 -20.08 8.42 -4.32
N LYS A 98 -20.91 7.38 -4.25
CA LYS A 98 -20.68 6.22 -3.40
C LYS A 98 -20.82 4.96 -4.23
N GLY A 99 -19.94 3.99 -4.04
CA GLY A 99 -19.88 2.87 -4.97
C GLY A 99 -18.81 1.85 -4.64
N VAL A 100 -18.48 1.03 -5.64
CA VAL A 100 -17.37 0.08 -5.59
C VAL A 100 -16.32 0.49 -6.60
N PHE A 101 -15.07 0.58 -6.15
CA PHE A 101 -13.92 0.70 -7.02
C PHE A 101 -13.30 -0.68 -7.23
N LYS A 102 -12.95 -0.96 -8.48
CA LYS A 102 -12.18 -2.14 -8.89
C LYS A 102 -10.99 -1.67 -9.71
N GLY A 103 -9.78 -1.99 -9.26
CA GLY A 103 -8.54 -1.62 -9.93
C GLY A 103 -7.70 -2.84 -10.25
N ASN A 104 -7.24 -2.96 -11.49
CA ASN A 104 -6.19 -3.90 -11.85
C ASN A 104 -4.91 -3.12 -12.10
N PHE A 105 -3.80 -3.59 -11.52
CA PHE A 105 -2.47 -3.03 -11.69
C PHE A 105 -1.51 -4.15 -12.08
N THR A 106 -0.63 -3.89 -13.03
CA THR A 106 0.35 -4.89 -13.50
C THR A 106 1.76 -4.32 -13.49
N ASN A 107 2.73 -5.21 -13.23
CA ASN A 107 4.15 -4.86 -13.16
C ASN A 107 4.41 -3.65 -12.26
N THR A 108 3.81 -3.66 -11.06
CA THR A 108 3.95 -2.59 -10.08
C THR A 108 5.28 -2.76 -9.34
N LYS A 109 6.19 -1.80 -9.49
CA LYS A 109 7.47 -1.76 -8.79
C LYS A 109 7.40 -0.82 -7.59
N VAL A 110 7.93 -1.27 -6.46
CA VAL A 110 8.03 -0.50 -5.22
C VAL A 110 9.49 -0.52 -4.75
N ASP A 111 10.12 0.65 -4.72
CA ASP A 111 11.41 0.84 -4.06
C ASP A 111 11.18 1.31 -2.63
N VAL A 112 11.66 0.59 -1.64
CA VAL A 112 11.51 0.88 -0.22
C VAL A 112 12.88 1.20 0.38
N LYS A 113 12.94 2.27 1.17
CA LYS A 113 14.07 2.58 2.05
C LYS A 113 13.59 2.70 3.48
N GLY A 114 14.31 2.10 4.40
CA GLY A 114 13.98 2.09 5.81
C GLY A 114 15.19 2.33 6.71
N SER A 115 14.94 2.95 7.86
CA SER A 115 15.85 2.99 9.00
C SER A 115 15.12 2.60 10.28
N GLY A 116 15.86 2.07 11.24
CA GLY A 116 15.38 1.74 12.57
C GLY A 116 16.31 2.23 13.67
N LYS A 117 15.87 2.00 14.90
CA LYS A 117 16.60 2.29 16.13
C LYS A 117 16.47 1.12 17.11
N LEU A 118 17.43 1.01 18.03
CA LEU A 118 17.33 0.04 19.10
C LEU A 118 16.42 0.55 20.21
N ILE A 119 15.54 -0.32 20.69
CA ILE A 119 14.75 -0.12 21.90
C ILE A 119 15.02 -1.27 22.86
N THR A 120 15.06 -0.98 24.17
CA THR A 120 15.28 -2.01 25.19
C THR A 120 13.97 -2.31 25.93
N LYS A 121 13.59 -3.58 25.98
CA LYS A 121 12.44 -4.08 26.76
C LYS A 121 12.91 -5.21 27.66
N ASN A 122 12.78 -5.05 28.98
CA ASN A 122 13.19 -6.05 29.97
C ASN A 122 14.65 -6.53 29.81
N GLY A 123 15.57 -5.61 29.48
CA GLY A 123 16.99 -5.92 29.26
C GLY A 123 17.33 -6.54 27.91
N VAL A 124 16.34 -6.77 27.03
CA VAL A 124 16.54 -7.30 25.68
C VAL A 124 16.38 -6.17 24.66
N GLN A 125 17.30 -6.08 23.70
CA GLN A 125 17.25 -5.09 22.62
C GLN A 125 16.43 -5.60 21.44
N PHE A 126 15.60 -4.73 20.86
CA PHE A 126 14.79 -4.96 19.67
C PHE A 126 14.98 -3.81 18.70
N VAL A 127 14.69 -4.05 17.42
CA VAL A 127 14.67 -2.99 16.41
C VAL A 127 13.26 -2.42 16.34
N GLN A 128 13.15 -1.09 16.35
CA GLN A 128 11.94 -0.35 16.03
C GLN A 128 12.18 0.42 14.73
N LEU A 129 11.25 0.38 13.79
CA LEU A 129 11.31 1.20 12.59
C LEU A 129 11.18 2.68 12.98
N GLU A 130 12.04 3.50 12.38
CA GLU A 130 12.07 4.94 12.60
C GLU A 130 11.52 5.68 11.39
N LYS A 131 11.96 5.27 10.20
CA LYS A 131 11.55 5.91 8.95
C LYS A 131 11.40 4.87 7.86
N ILE A 132 10.27 4.91 7.16
CA ILE A 132 10.03 4.18 5.92
C ILE A 132 9.70 5.19 4.82
N GLN A 133 10.24 4.96 3.63
CA GLN A 133 9.91 5.71 2.42
C GLN A 133 9.81 4.75 1.25
N SER A 134 8.63 4.70 0.63
CA SER A 134 8.40 3.96 -0.60
C SER A 134 8.42 4.88 -1.81
N LYS A 135 8.74 4.33 -2.98
CA LYS A 135 8.52 4.92 -4.30
C LYS A 135 7.81 3.91 -5.19
N LEU A 136 6.63 4.29 -5.66
CA LEU A 136 5.76 3.44 -6.45
C LEU A 136 5.90 3.76 -7.94
N LYS A 137 5.97 2.72 -8.77
CA LYS A 137 5.86 2.81 -10.22
C LYS A 137 4.92 1.74 -10.74
N VAL A 138 3.81 2.14 -11.34
CA VAL A 138 2.82 1.21 -11.90
C VAL A 138 3.08 1.00 -13.39
N GLY A 139 3.24 -0.26 -13.80
CA GLY A 139 3.40 -0.66 -15.19
C GLY A 139 2.12 -0.42 -15.99
N GLY A 140 1.12 -1.28 -15.83
CA GLY A 140 -0.20 -1.15 -16.45
C GLY A 140 -1.31 -0.95 -15.41
N MET A 141 -2.41 -0.32 -15.81
CA MET A 141 -3.58 -0.15 -14.94
C MET A 141 -4.90 -0.10 -15.70
N ALA A 142 -5.96 -0.54 -15.03
CA ALA A 142 -7.33 -0.42 -15.49
C ALA A 142 -8.27 -0.21 -14.30
N PHE A 143 -9.24 0.68 -14.43
CA PHE A 143 -10.15 1.07 -13.36
C PHE A 143 -11.60 0.87 -13.75
N LYS A 144 -12.42 0.48 -12.78
CA LYS A 144 -13.87 0.49 -12.89
C LYS A 144 -14.47 1.08 -11.62
N PHE A 145 -15.38 2.02 -11.81
CA PHE A 145 -16.18 2.60 -10.75
C PHE A 145 -17.64 2.17 -10.95
N GLU A 146 -18.20 1.49 -9.97
CA GLU A 146 -19.59 1.07 -9.95
C GLU A 146 -20.36 1.98 -9.00
N ASN A 147 -21.17 2.87 -9.56
CA ASN A 147 -21.95 3.80 -8.77
C ASN A 147 -23.14 3.10 -8.10
N LYS A 148 -23.28 3.26 -6.78
CA LYS A 148 -24.41 2.77 -5.98
C LYS A 148 -25.43 3.89 -5.66
N ASP A 149 -25.13 5.16 -5.95
CA ASP A 149 -26.00 6.32 -5.69
C ASP A 149 -26.50 7.00 -6.97
N LYS A 150 -27.80 6.91 -7.26
CA LYS A 150 -28.39 7.53 -8.45
C LYS A 150 -28.40 9.05 -8.43
N THR A 151 -28.30 9.69 -7.26
CA THR A 151 -28.39 11.14 -7.08
C THR A 151 -27.27 11.86 -7.83
N ASN A 152 -26.08 11.26 -7.86
CA ASN A 152 -24.87 11.85 -8.44
C ASN A 152 -24.42 11.14 -9.71
N ALA A 153 -25.29 10.36 -10.37
CA ALA A 153 -24.92 9.47 -11.46
C ALA A 153 -24.17 10.17 -12.60
N LEU A 154 -24.66 11.34 -13.04
CA LEU A 154 -23.98 12.11 -14.09
C LEU A 154 -22.56 12.54 -13.66
N ILE A 155 -22.42 13.08 -12.43
CA ILE A 155 -21.12 13.51 -11.87
C ILE A 155 -20.18 12.31 -11.79
N THR A 156 -20.65 11.18 -11.26
CA THR A 156 -19.84 9.96 -11.12
C THR A 156 -19.41 9.42 -12.50
N THR A 157 -20.29 9.41 -13.50
CA THR A 157 -19.95 8.97 -14.86
C THR A 157 -18.94 9.89 -15.51
N THR A 158 -19.13 11.22 -15.44
CA THR A 158 -18.17 12.19 -15.98
C THR A 158 -16.79 12.06 -15.32
N ALA A 159 -16.76 11.94 -14.00
CA ALA A 159 -15.51 11.74 -13.26
C ALA A 159 -14.82 10.43 -13.64
N SER A 160 -15.59 9.34 -13.78
CA SER A 160 -15.05 8.03 -14.17
C SER A 160 -14.47 8.05 -15.58
N ASN A 161 -15.12 8.72 -16.53
CA ASN A 161 -14.60 8.89 -17.89
C ASN A 161 -13.32 9.71 -17.89
N PHE A 162 -13.30 10.84 -17.18
CA PHE A 162 -12.11 11.66 -17.03
C PHE A 162 -10.93 10.86 -16.46
N ILE A 163 -11.14 10.10 -15.39
CA ILE A 163 -10.10 9.26 -14.79
C ILE A 163 -9.59 8.21 -15.78
N ASN A 164 -10.48 7.59 -16.57
CA ASN A 164 -10.09 6.57 -17.55
C ASN A 164 -9.38 7.14 -18.79
N GLU A 165 -9.70 8.37 -19.19
CA GLU A 165 -9.01 9.05 -20.29
C GLU A 165 -7.65 9.61 -19.86
N ASN A 166 -7.49 9.95 -18.56
CA ASN A 166 -6.32 10.64 -18.02
C ASN A 166 -5.57 9.80 -16.98
N GLN A 167 -5.64 8.47 -17.08
CA GLN A 167 -5.19 7.53 -16.05
C GLN A 167 -3.79 7.86 -15.51
N ARG A 168 -2.81 8.15 -16.37
CA ARG A 168 -1.43 8.45 -15.94
C ARG A 168 -1.33 9.71 -15.09
N GLN A 169 -1.96 10.80 -15.52
CA GLN A 169 -1.97 12.05 -14.77
C GLN A 169 -2.70 11.88 -13.43
N VAL A 170 -3.82 11.15 -13.42
CA VAL A 170 -4.53 10.86 -12.18
C VAL A 170 -3.67 10.03 -11.24
N LEU A 171 -3.00 9.00 -11.76
CA LEU A 171 -2.07 8.18 -10.98
C LEU A 171 -0.97 9.04 -10.36
N ASP A 172 -0.33 9.94 -11.10
CA ASP A 172 0.74 10.78 -10.58
C ASP A 172 0.27 11.69 -9.42
N ILE A 173 -0.98 12.17 -9.50
CA ILE A 173 -1.59 13.00 -8.44
C ILE A 173 -1.89 12.17 -7.18
N VAL A 174 -2.38 10.93 -7.33
CA VAL A 174 -2.78 10.10 -6.17
C VAL A 174 -1.65 9.25 -5.60
N THR A 175 -0.58 9.01 -6.38
CA THR A 175 0.54 8.14 -6.00
C THR A 175 1.19 8.52 -4.67
N PRO A 176 1.41 9.82 -4.34
CA PRO A 176 1.92 10.19 -3.01
C PRO A 176 1.05 9.70 -1.85
N ILE A 177 -0.28 9.76 -1.99
CA ILE A 177 -1.23 9.29 -0.97
C ILE A 177 -1.15 7.76 -0.81
N VAL A 178 -0.99 7.05 -1.93
CA VAL A 178 -0.81 5.60 -1.93
C VAL A 178 0.53 5.22 -1.28
N GLN A 179 1.61 5.95 -1.57
CA GLN A 179 2.92 5.74 -0.96
C GLN A 179 2.89 5.95 0.56
N GLU A 180 2.22 7.00 1.04
CA GLU A 180 2.02 7.24 2.48
C GLU A 180 1.29 6.05 3.14
N THR A 181 0.23 5.54 2.49
CA THR A 181 -0.50 4.37 2.98
C THR A 181 0.38 3.11 3.01
N ILE A 182 1.21 2.91 1.98
CA ILE A 182 2.17 1.80 1.92
C ILE A 182 3.20 1.93 3.05
N ASP A 183 3.73 3.14 3.30
CA ASP A 183 4.73 3.39 4.34
C ASP A 183 4.18 3.10 5.73
N GLU A 184 2.93 3.50 6.01
CA GLU A 184 2.23 3.20 7.26
C GLU A 184 2.02 1.70 7.46
N VAL A 185 1.57 0.99 6.42
CA VAL A 185 1.38 -0.46 6.45
C VAL A 185 2.72 -1.16 6.68
N ILE A 186 3.76 -0.83 5.92
CA ILE A 186 5.11 -1.42 6.11
C ILE A 186 5.62 -1.17 7.52
N THR A 187 5.41 0.04 8.06
CA THR A 187 5.84 0.39 9.43
C THR A 187 5.12 -0.47 10.46
N GLN A 188 3.79 -0.59 10.37
CA GLN A 188 2.98 -1.35 11.32
C GLN A 188 3.36 -2.85 11.33
N PHE A 189 3.52 -3.45 10.16
CA PHE A 189 3.90 -4.84 10.03
C PHE A 189 5.35 -5.08 10.44
N GLY A 190 6.26 -4.20 10.01
CA GLY A 190 7.68 -4.28 10.34
C GLY A 190 7.94 -4.15 11.83
N ASP A 191 7.29 -3.21 12.53
CA ASP A 191 7.40 -3.07 13.98
C ASP A 191 6.89 -4.29 14.73
N ARG A 192 5.82 -4.94 14.23
CA ARG A 192 5.29 -6.17 14.84
C ARG A 192 6.28 -7.33 14.73
N ILE A 193 6.90 -7.49 13.57
CA ILE A 193 7.89 -8.54 13.30
C ILE A 193 9.18 -8.27 14.10
N LEU A 194 9.77 -7.08 13.93
CA LEU A 194 11.04 -6.71 14.55
C LEU A 194 10.94 -6.57 16.08
N GLY A 195 9.76 -6.19 16.58
CA GLY A 195 9.47 -6.16 18.01
C GLY A 195 9.35 -7.55 18.65
N SER A 196 9.32 -8.62 17.85
CA SER A 196 9.23 -10.01 18.31
C SER A 196 10.56 -10.78 18.22
N ILE A 197 11.60 -10.17 17.62
CA ILE A 197 12.91 -10.80 17.38
C ILE A 197 14.00 -10.00 18.10
N PRO A 198 14.73 -10.58 19.06
CA PRO A 198 15.87 -9.91 19.69
C PRO A 198 16.90 -9.46 18.65
N TYR A 199 17.45 -8.25 18.82
CA TYR A 199 18.43 -7.70 17.88
C TYR A 199 19.66 -8.62 17.70
N SER A 200 20.06 -9.34 18.75
CA SER A 200 21.14 -10.33 18.70
C SER A 200 20.90 -11.47 17.70
N GLU A 201 19.63 -11.79 17.39
CA GLU A 201 19.27 -12.82 16.41
C GLU A 201 19.21 -12.28 14.97
N ILE A 202 19.23 -10.95 14.80
CA ILE A 202 19.18 -10.29 13.48
C ILE A 202 20.60 -10.09 12.92
N LEU A 203 21.60 -10.03 13.78
CA LEU A 203 23.00 -9.85 13.39
C LEU A 203 23.53 -11.12 12.69
N PRO A 204 24.16 -10.99 11.50
CA PRO A 204 24.93 -12.09 10.92
C PRO A 204 26.13 -12.39 11.82
N GLU A 205 26.52 -13.68 11.89
CA GLU A 205 27.74 -14.14 12.57
C GLU A 205 29.01 -13.46 12.05
#